data_AF-A0A8E3B766-F1
#
_entry.id   AF-A0A8E3B766-F1
#
_cell.length_a   1.000
_cell.length_b   1.000
_cell.length_c   1.000
_cell.angle_alpha   90.00
_cell.angle_beta   90.00
_cell.angle_gamma   90.00
#
_symmetry.space_group_name_H-M   'P 1'
#
loop_
_entity.id
_entity.type
_entity.pdbx_description
1 polymer ?
#
loop_
_entity_poly.entity_id
_entity_poly.type
_entity_poly.pdbx_seq_one_letter_code
_entity_poly.pdbx_strand_id
1 'polypeptide(L)'
;MPRTVPASVLAAINSDSFALPAIVLIILANGTRIALTEWDEPLDVDLDGEGVETFSPFQFQQLSAFSAQINAPIDDRDFTIILGATTMTASDVRRGRFDNAMAIIGYVVPTDLAHPWLYCTYDFGQSDIKGMVSRLEMMGPEKRLEQPVGVTLSANCYKSYGDLDCGIPTRADAWADTTDYALHGLVKRLTGAGIYWFKATVAGTSDVAEPTWPTTLGGTVVDGTVTWTAVRARRLIGTVTALVDRRTIVATGITVVGDYFGEGFITFLTGDNAGDKRRVRSDNGTGTLVLHLGAYDDIQIGDTFEALVGCRHRRLEDCVGKHDNAHNSRTLTLRYGGFDFLAGENITATAPKG
;
A
#
# COMPACT_ATOMS: atom_id res chain seq x y z
N MET A 1 -8.48 24.16 8.44
CA MET A 1 -7.81 24.71 9.63
C MET A 1 -8.19 26.19 9.77
N PRO A 2 -8.62 26.64 10.95
CA PRO A 2 -8.99 28.03 11.17
C PRO A 2 -7.78 28.94 10.96
N ARG A 3 -7.95 30.03 10.21
CA ARG A 3 -6.90 31.07 10.03
C ARG A 3 -6.75 31.98 11.26
N THR A 4 -7.54 31.74 12.31
CA THR A 4 -7.52 32.53 13.53
C THR A 4 -6.40 32.02 14.43
N VAL A 5 -5.50 32.92 14.81
CA VAL A 5 -4.42 32.62 15.77
C VAL A 5 -5.03 32.55 17.18
N PRO A 6 -4.82 31.47 17.95
CA PRO A 6 -5.17 31.40 19.37
C PRO A 6 -4.57 32.56 20.17
N ALA A 7 -5.29 33.03 21.19
CA ALA A 7 -4.89 34.21 21.96
C ALA A 7 -3.54 34.03 22.67
N SER A 8 -3.27 32.84 23.20
CA SER A 8 -2.00 32.47 23.85
C SER A 8 -0.83 32.53 22.87
N VAL A 9 -0.99 31.91 21.69
CA VAL A 9 0.00 31.95 20.61
C VAL A 9 0.23 33.38 20.12
N LEU A 10 -0.83 34.17 19.91
CA LEU A 10 -0.71 35.57 19.49
C LEU A 10 0.03 36.42 20.54
N ALA A 11 -0.22 36.19 21.83
CA ALA A 11 0.49 36.87 22.90
C ALA A 11 1.99 36.50 22.91
N ALA A 12 2.32 35.23 22.73
CA ALA A 12 3.69 34.74 22.67
C ALA A 12 4.46 35.32 21.48
N ILE A 13 3.85 35.37 20.28
CA ILE A 13 4.44 35.98 19.07
C ILE A 13 4.80 37.45 19.27
N ASN A 14 3.99 38.19 20.05
CA ASN A 14 4.20 39.61 20.33
C ASN A 14 5.06 39.87 21.59
N SER A 15 5.66 38.82 22.17
CA SER A 15 6.49 38.93 23.37
C SER A 15 7.97 38.77 23.04
N ASP A 16 8.85 39.33 23.87
CA ASP A 16 10.30 39.07 23.79
C ASP A 16 10.70 37.72 24.45
N SER A 17 9.71 36.90 24.84
CA SER A 17 9.92 35.59 25.48
C SER A 17 9.92 34.48 24.44
N PHE A 18 10.90 33.58 24.50
CA PHE A 18 11.16 32.53 23.50
C PHE A 18 10.35 31.23 23.71
N ALA A 19 9.20 31.27 24.39
CA ALA A 19 8.40 30.07 24.72
C ALA A 19 7.32 29.77 23.67
N LEU A 20 7.73 29.60 22.42
CA LEU A 20 6.84 29.26 21.30
C LEU A 20 7.45 28.15 20.42
N PRO A 21 7.50 26.89 20.91
CA PRO A 21 7.99 25.77 20.13
C PRO A 21 7.11 25.49 18.89
N ALA A 22 7.79 25.18 17.79
CA ALA A 22 7.20 24.50 16.65
C ALA A 22 6.83 23.05 17.01
N ILE A 23 5.69 22.62 16.47
CA ILE A 23 5.20 21.25 16.52
C ILE A 23 4.92 20.76 15.10
N VAL A 24 5.28 19.51 14.83
CA VAL A 24 5.10 18.86 13.53
C VAL A 24 4.47 17.50 13.74
N LEU A 25 3.27 17.30 13.18
CA LEU A 25 2.57 16.02 13.17
C LEU A 25 2.66 15.42 11.77
N ILE A 26 3.39 14.32 11.64
CA ILE A 26 3.48 13.54 10.41
C ILE A 26 2.45 12.41 10.47
N ILE A 27 1.62 12.30 9.45
CA ILE A 27 0.64 11.24 9.28
C ILE A 27 1.06 10.40 8.08
N LEU A 28 1.49 9.17 8.33
CA LEU A 28 1.87 8.23 7.28
C LEU A 28 0.63 7.75 6.51
N ALA A 29 0.83 7.22 5.30
CA ALA A 29 -0.26 6.72 4.44
C ALA A 29 -1.10 5.60 5.09
N ASN A 30 -0.55 4.88 6.08
CA ASN A 30 -1.25 3.85 6.85
C ASN A 30 -1.98 4.40 8.10
N GLY A 31 -1.96 5.72 8.34
CA GLY A 31 -2.57 6.39 9.49
C GLY A 31 -1.69 6.49 10.73
N THR A 32 -0.48 5.92 10.74
CA THR A 32 0.45 6.06 11.86
C THR A 32 0.86 7.53 12.01
N ARG A 33 0.84 8.03 13.24
CA ARG A 33 1.22 9.40 13.59
C ARG A 33 2.63 9.44 14.18
N ILE A 34 3.42 10.42 13.77
CA ILE A 34 4.74 10.74 14.34
C ILE A 34 4.71 12.22 14.72
N ALA A 35 4.68 12.50 16.01
CA ALA A 35 4.54 13.84 16.57
C ALA A 35 5.88 14.33 17.11
N LEU A 36 6.38 15.44 16.58
CA LEU A 36 7.72 15.97 16.85
C LEU A 36 7.67 17.43 17.29
N THR A 37 8.49 17.81 18.27
CA THR A 37 8.65 19.21 18.69
C THR A 37 10.13 19.60 18.75
N GLU A 38 10.39 20.89 18.57
CA GLU A 38 11.71 21.49 18.85
C GLU A 38 11.91 21.83 20.34
N TRP A 39 10.86 21.67 21.16
CA TRP A 39 10.96 21.80 22.59
C TRP A 39 11.87 20.73 23.19
N ASP A 40 12.41 21.00 24.37
CA ASP A 40 13.38 20.13 25.03
C ASP A 40 12.75 18.96 25.80
N GLU A 41 11.48 19.10 26.18
CA GLU A 41 10.70 18.09 26.86
C GLU A 41 9.48 17.66 26.03
N PRO A 42 8.94 16.43 26.26
CA PRO A 42 7.71 16.01 25.61
C PRO A 42 6.53 16.94 25.92
N LEU A 43 5.70 17.21 24.91
CA LEU A 43 4.50 18.06 25.06
C LEU A 43 3.24 17.25 24.72
N ASP A 44 2.30 17.16 25.66
CA ASP A 44 0.99 16.56 25.45
C ASP A 44 0.01 17.60 24.91
N VAL A 45 -0.09 17.70 23.59
CA VAL A 45 -0.86 18.74 22.90
C VAL A 45 -2.24 18.21 22.51
N ASP A 46 -3.30 18.94 22.85
CA ASP A 46 -4.65 18.66 22.35
C ASP A 46 -4.76 19.18 20.91
N LEU A 47 -5.08 18.30 19.97
CA LEU A 47 -5.22 18.62 18.55
C LEU A 47 -6.62 19.21 18.26
N ASP A 48 -7.03 20.23 19.00
CA ASP A 48 -8.32 20.92 18.87
C ASP A 48 -9.54 19.97 18.84
N GLY A 49 -9.55 18.97 19.74
CA GLY A 49 -10.66 18.01 19.85
C GLY A 49 -10.52 16.74 19.01
N GLU A 50 -9.41 16.58 18.27
CA GLU A 50 -9.00 15.32 17.63
C GLU A 50 -8.23 14.39 18.59
N GLY A 51 -8.16 14.76 19.88
CA GLY A 51 -7.47 14.04 20.94
C GLY A 51 -6.11 14.61 21.28
N VAL A 52 -5.50 14.08 22.36
CA VAL A 52 -4.18 14.48 22.84
C VAL A 52 -3.11 13.61 22.19
N GLU A 53 -2.05 14.24 21.69
CA GLU A 53 -0.88 13.58 21.09
C GLU A 53 0.39 14.04 21.81
N THR A 54 1.28 13.08 22.15
CA THR A 54 2.55 13.38 22.81
C THR A 54 3.63 13.69 21.77
N PHE A 55 4.01 14.96 21.66
CA PHE A 55 5.08 15.42 20.77
C PHE A 55 6.44 15.15 21.40
N SER A 56 7.28 14.40 20.70
CA SER A 56 8.61 14.01 21.18
C SER A 56 9.69 15.01 20.77
N PRO A 57 10.66 15.32 21.65
CA PRO A 57 11.69 16.31 21.39
C PRO A 57 12.75 15.83 20.38
N PHE A 58 13.40 16.78 19.68
CA PHE A 58 14.66 16.62 18.95
C PHE A 58 14.77 15.48 17.92
N GLN A 59 13.74 15.25 17.09
CA GLN A 59 13.85 14.30 15.96
C GLN A 59 13.93 14.96 14.57
N PHE A 60 13.90 16.30 14.48
CA PHE A 60 14.12 17.06 13.24
C PHE A 60 15.09 18.23 13.46
N GLN A 61 15.89 18.54 12.44
CA GLN A 61 16.99 19.53 12.54
C GLN A 61 16.59 20.94 12.12
N GLN A 62 15.73 21.06 11.11
CA GLN A 62 15.34 22.36 10.57
C GLN A 62 14.00 22.25 9.86
N LEU A 63 13.11 23.19 10.17
CA LEU A 63 12.02 23.61 9.31
C LEU A 63 12.55 24.77 8.45
N SER A 64 12.56 24.64 7.12
CA SER A 64 12.98 25.76 6.28
C SER A 64 12.04 26.97 6.48
N ALA A 65 12.60 28.18 6.40
CA ALA A 65 11.89 29.40 6.76
C ALA A 65 10.56 29.56 5.98
N PHE A 66 9.52 29.93 6.72
CA PHE A 66 8.20 30.18 6.18
C PHE A 66 8.13 31.58 5.53
N SER A 67 7.68 31.63 4.29
CA SER A 67 7.30 32.85 3.55
C SER A 67 5.90 32.63 2.99
N ALA A 68 4.94 33.40 3.48
CA ALA A 68 3.59 33.47 2.95
C ALA A 68 3.54 34.55 1.87
N GLN A 69 4.08 34.27 0.70
CA GLN A 69 3.86 35.09 -0.49
C GLN A 69 2.92 34.35 -1.44
N ILE A 70 1.88 35.06 -1.92
CA ILE A 70 0.84 34.56 -2.82
C ILE A 70 1.41 34.07 -4.19
N ASN A 71 2.67 34.42 -4.51
CA ASN A 71 3.39 34.02 -5.73
C ASN A 71 4.77 33.38 -5.45
N ALA A 72 5.02 32.86 -4.25
CA ALA A 72 6.25 32.09 -4.02
C ALA A 72 6.23 30.81 -4.89
N PRO A 73 7.37 30.38 -5.45
CA PRO A 73 7.46 29.10 -6.17
C PRO A 73 6.88 27.97 -5.33
N ILE A 74 6.04 27.14 -5.97
CA ILE A 74 5.22 26.07 -5.36
C ILE A 74 6.09 24.99 -4.68
N ASP A 75 7.35 24.84 -5.11
CA ASP A 75 8.27 23.77 -4.73
C ASP A 75 9.65 24.34 -4.31
N ASP A 76 9.84 24.73 -3.04
CA ASP A 76 11.20 24.89 -2.50
C ASP A 76 11.26 24.74 -0.97
N ARG A 77 10.54 23.75 -0.41
CA ARG A 77 10.51 23.51 1.03
C ARG A 77 11.01 22.12 1.40
N ASP A 78 11.82 22.10 2.45
CA ASP A 78 12.48 20.90 2.94
C ASP A 78 12.19 20.70 4.41
N PHE A 79 11.82 19.48 4.75
CA PHE A 79 11.77 19.00 6.11
C PHE A 79 12.94 18.04 6.34
N THR A 80 13.81 18.37 7.28
CA THR A 80 15.03 17.59 7.52
C THR A 80 14.93 16.82 8.83
N ILE A 81 14.99 15.49 8.72
CA ILE A 81 14.86 14.56 9.85
C ILE A 81 16.20 13.92 10.18
N ILE A 82 16.42 13.66 11.47
CA ILE A 82 17.55 12.85 11.90
C ILE A 82 17.11 11.38 11.85
N LEU A 83 17.90 10.56 11.18
CA LEU A 83 17.65 9.13 11.08
C LEU A 83 18.12 8.45 12.36
N GLY A 84 17.16 7.90 13.11
CA GLY A 84 17.40 7.12 14.32
C GLY A 84 17.35 5.62 14.07
N ALA A 85 17.60 4.84 15.12
CA ALA A 85 17.51 3.37 15.04
C ALA A 85 16.08 2.81 15.22
N THR A 86 15.12 3.63 15.67
CA THR A 86 13.83 3.12 16.20
C THR A 86 12.58 3.73 15.57
N THR A 87 12.47 5.05 15.46
CA THR A 87 11.22 5.72 15.02
C THR A 87 11.23 6.17 13.57
N MET A 88 12.35 6.72 13.10
CA MET A 88 12.54 7.26 11.76
C MET A 88 13.87 6.77 11.21
N THR A 89 13.87 5.57 10.64
CA THR A 89 15.10 4.91 10.23
C THR A 89 15.46 5.20 8.77
N ALA A 90 16.72 5.03 8.40
CA ALA A 90 17.13 5.08 6.99
C ALA A 90 16.40 4.02 6.13
N SER A 91 16.04 2.90 6.76
CA SER A 91 15.25 1.83 6.14
C SER A 91 13.85 2.31 5.79
N ASP A 92 13.19 3.03 6.71
CA ASP A 92 11.85 3.59 6.50
C ASP A 92 11.81 4.54 5.30
N VAL A 93 12.79 5.44 5.20
CA VAL A 93 12.88 6.38 4.07
C VAL A 93 13.11 5.65 2.75
N ARG A 94 14.09 4.74 2.67
CA ARG A 94 14.39 4.00 1.43
C ARG A 94 13.23 3.14 0.94
N ARG A 95 12.41 2.64 1.87
CA ARG A 95 11.23 1.81 1.61
C ARG A 95 9.98 2.65 1.29
N GLY A 96 10.11 3.96 1.19
CA GLY A 96 9.00 4.85 0.85
C GLY A 96 7.94 4.95 1.94
N ARG A 97 8.29 4.72 3.22
CA ARG A 97 7.33 4.82 4.33
C ARG A 97 6.73 6.22 4.46
N PHE A 98 7.48 7.23 4.03
CA PHE A 98 7.07 8.63 4.00
C PHE A 98 6.43 9.06 2.66
N ASP A 99 6.31 8.15 1.68
CA ASP A 99 5.67 8.46 0.40
C ASP A 99 4.17 8.70 0.62
N ASN A 100 3.66 9.83 0.13
CA ASN A 100 2.30 10.31 0.39
C ASN A 100 1.96 10.51 1.88
N ALA A 101 2.96 10.63 2.74
CA ALA A 101 2.73 11.05 4.11
C ALA A 101 2.46 12.56 4.15
N MET A 102 1.65 12.98 5.11
CA MET A 102 1.24 14.37 5.29
C MET A 102 1.95 14.95 6.51
N ALA A 103 2.38 16.21 6.43
CA ALA A 103 2.92 16.97 7.54
C ALA A 103 1.98 18.12 7.90
N ILE A 104 1.57 18.18 9.16
CA ILE A 104 0.85 19.31 9.75
C ILE A 104 1.83 20.06 10.64
N ILE A 105 1.99 21.36 10.43
CA ILE A 105 2.94 22.19 11.17
C ILE A 105 2.17 23.27 11.93
N GLY A 106 2.60 23.51 13.16
CA GLY A 106 2.02 24.52 14.02
C GLY A 106 2.98 25.04 15.08
N TYR A 107 2.44 25.92 15.92
CA TYR A 107 3.07 26.37 17.16
C TYR A 107 2.17 26.08 18.34
N VAL A 108 2.76 25.87 19.51
CA VAL A 108 2.02 25.76 20.77
C VAL A 108 2.75 26.55 21.84
N VAL A 109 2.01 27.06 22.82
CA VAL A 109 2.62 27.68 24.01
C VAL A 109 2.70 26.61 25.09
N PRO A 110 3.85 26.34 25.73
CA PRO A 110 3.99 25.27 26.72
C PRO A 110 3.04 25.37 27.91
N THR A 111 2.59 26.58 28.26
CA THR A 111 1.61 26.82 29.33
C THR A 111 0.15 26.67 28.87
N ASP A 112 -0.10 26.48 27.57
CA ASP A 112 -1.43 26.34 26.97
C ASP A 112 -1.40 25.30 25.84
N LEU A 113 -1.25 24.03 26.23
CA LEU A 113 -1.19 22.90 25.30
C LEU A 113 -2.55 22.51 24.70
N ALA A 114 -3.63 23.13 25.18
CA ALA A 114 -4.99 22.85 24.74
C ALA A 114 -5.39 23.63 23.48
N HIS A 115 -4.60 24.65 23.09
CA HIS A 115 -4.93 25.54 21.97
C HIS A 115 -3.72 25.76 21.05
N PRO A 116 -3.20 24.70 20.39
CA PRO A 116 -2.15 24.88 19.41
C PRO A 116 -2.65 25.69 18.21
N TRP A 117 -1.72 26.31 17.49
CA TRP A 117 -1.99 26.93 16.21
C TRP A 117 -1.42 26.10 15.06
N LEU A 118 -2.24 25.23 14.48
CA LEU A 118 -1.90 24.45 13.29
C LEU A 118 -2.21 25.28 12.03
N TYR A 119 -1.17 25.79 11.37
CA TYR A 119 -1.33 26.82 10.35
C TYR A 119 -1.08 26.34 8.91
N CYS A 120 -0.41 25.21 8.71
CA CYS A 120 -0.20 24.67 7.38
C CYS A 120 -0.16 23.13 7.33
N THR A 121 -0.40 22.62 6.12
CA THR A 121 -0.39 21.20 5.80
C THR A 121 0.35 21.01 4.48
N TYR A 122 1.23 20.03 4.44
CA TYR A 122 2.02 19.66 3.27
C TYR A 122 1.92 18.16 3.02
N ASP A 123 2.04 17.76 1.76
CA ASP A 123 2.30 16.39 1.37
C ASP A 123 3.82 16.21 1.18
N PHE A 124 4.39 15.10 1.67
CA PHE A 124 5.79 14.79 1.39
C PHE A 124 5.98 14.28 -0.04
N GLY A 125 6.99 14.81 -0.69
CA GLY A 125 7.41 14.52 -2.06
C GLY A 125 8.67 13.66 -2.10
N GLN A 126 9.63 14.10 -2.90
CA GLN A 126 10.89 13.40 -3.04
C GLN A 126 11.65 13.37 -1.71
N SER A 127 12.30 12.23 -1.44
CA SER A 127 13.21 12.09 -0.30
C SER A 127 14.66 11.85 -0.75
N ASP A 128 15.60 12.32 0.06
CA ASP A 128 17.03 12.05 -0.08
C ASP A 128 17.64 11.68 1.28
N ILE A 129 18.75 10.93 1.27
CA ILE A 129 19.49 10.53 2.47
C ILE A 129 20.95 10.93 2.31
N LYS A 130 21.47 11.73 3.25
CA LYS A 130 22.88 12.10 3.34
C LYS A 130 23.39 11.81 4.75
N GLY A 131 24.17 10.73 4.89
CA GLY A 131 24.67 10.28 6.19
C GLY A 131 23.52 9.86 7.12
N MET A 132 23.41 10.51 8.28
CA MET A 132 22.34 10.28 9.27
C MET A 132 21.16 11.24 9.13
N VAL A 133 21.09 11.98 8.03
CA VAL A 133 20.06 12.99 7.80
C VAL A 133 19.28 12.63 6.55
N SER A 134 17.95 12.74 6.62
CA SER A 134 17.10 12.67 5.43
C SER A 134 16.38 14.00 5.20
N ARG A 135 16.38 14.41 3.94
CA ARG A 135 15.61 15.55 3.44
C ARG A 135 14.32 14.99 2.85
N LEU A 136 13.19 15.51 3.30
CA LEU A 136 11.86 15.25 2.73
C LEU A 136 11.36 16.55 2.09
N GLU A 137 11.12 16.52 0.79
CA GLU A 137 10.49 17.65 0.08
C GLU A 137 9.06 17.83 0.60
N MET A 138 8.68 19.06 0.92
CA MET A 138 7.32 19.43 1.30
C MET A 138 6.63 20.11 0.13
N MET A 139 5.52 19.53 -0.30
CA MET A 139 4.74 20.00 -1.43
C MET A 139 3.39 20.51 -0.93
N GLY A 140 2.97 21.69 -1.42
CA GLY A 140 1.67 22.24 -1.08
C GLY A 140 0.50 21.40 -1.64
N PRO A 141 -0.70 21.49 -1.04
CA PRO A 141 -1.88 20.74 -1.49
C PRO A 141 -2.27 21.03 -2.95
N GLU A 142 -1.88 22.19 -3.50
CA GLU A 142 -2.04 22.58 -4.89
C GLU A 142 -1.39 21.60 -5.88
N LYS A 143 -0.31 20.91 -5.51
CA LYS A 143 0.35 19.95 -6.41
C LYS A 143 -0.57 18.79 -6.79
N ARG A 144 -1.51 18.42 -5.91
CA ARG A 144 -2.56 17.43 -6.21
C ARG A 144 -3.50 17.89 -7.31
N LEU A 145 -3.74 19.20 -7.44
CA LEU A 145 -4.57 19.79 -8.51
C LEU A 145 -3.84 19.84 -9.86
N GLU A 146 -2.51 19.88 -9.85
CA GLU A 146 -1.71 19.91 -11.08
C GLU A 146 -1.51 18.53 -11.70
N GLN A 147 -1.74 17.46 -10.94
CA GLN A 147 -1.64 16.09 -11.43
C GLN A 147 -2.65 15.86 -12.57
N PRO A 148 -2.21 15.34 -13.72
CA PRO A 148 -3.13 15.02 -14.80
C PRO A 148 -4.07 13.91 -14.34
N VAL A 149 -5.36 14.24 -14.22
CA VAL A 149 -6.41 13.25 -13.96
C VAL A 149 -7.02 12.84 -15.29
N GLY A 150 -6.91 11.56 -15.62
CA GLY A 150 -7.46 11.01 -16.85
C GLY A 150 -7.22 9.51 -16.95
N VAL A 151 -7.84 8.89 -17.95
CA VAL A 151 -7.61 7.49 -18.29
C VAL A 151 -6.97 7.44 -19.68
N THR A 152 -5.87 6.70 -19.81
CA THR A 152 -5.28 6.42 -21.12
C THR A 152 -6.08 5.33 -21.80
N LEU A 153 -6.60 5.62 -23.00
CA LEU A 153 -7.24 4.62 -23.84
C LEU A 153 -6.13 3.91 -24.63
N SER A 154 -5.98 2.60 -24.38
CA SER A 154 -4.98 1.78 -25.04
C SER A 154 -5.55 0.43 -25.46
N ALA A 155 -4.80 -0.31 -26.26
CA ALA A 155 -5.14 -1.69 -26.61
C ALA A 155 -5.26 -2.57 -25.36
N ASN A 156 -4.38 -2.37 -24.39
CA ASN A 156 -4.31 -3.13 -23.14
C ASN A 156 -5.26 -2.58 -22.08
N CYS A 157 -5.60 -3.43 -21.11
CA CYS A 157 -6.40 -3.03 -19.96
C CYS A 157 -5.69 -1.93 -19.16
N TYR A 158 -6.37 -0.82 -18.88
CA TYR A 158 -5.85 0.23 -17.99
C TYR A 158 -6.15 -0.02 -16.50
N LYS A 159 -7.06 -0.94 -16.19
CA LYS A 159 -7.52 -1.22 -14.82
C LYS A 159 -6.44 -1.91 -14.00
N SER A 160 -6.41 -1.63 -12.70
CA SER A 160 -5.49 -2.31 -11.80
C SER A 160 -6.01 -3.70 -11.45
N TYR A 161 -5.12 -4.69 -11.43
CA TYR A 161 -5.54 -6.05 -11.10
C TYR A 161 -6.16 -6.14 -9.70
N GLY A 162 -7.43 -6.59 -9.65
CA GLY A 162 -8.14 -6.83 -8.40
C GLY A 162 -8.81 -5.63 -7.76
N ASP A 163 -8.75 -4.46 -8.40
CA ASP A 163 -9.57 -3.30 -8.01
C ASP A 163 -11.06 -3.55 -8.31
N LEU A 164 -11.91 -2.59 -7.92
CA LEU A 164 -13.37 -2.68 -8.15
C LEU A 164 -13.72 -2.70 -9.65
N ASP A 165 -12.92 -2.04 -10.48
CA ASP A 165 -13.17 -1.93 -11.92
C ASP A 165 -12.80 -3.21 -12.67
N CYS A 166 -11.75 -3.91 -12.25
CA CYS A 166 -11.32 -5.23 -12.70
C CYS A 166 -12.27 -6.30 -12.15
N GLY A 167 -12.67 -6.14 -10.90
CA GLY A 167 -13.66 -6.99 -10.22
C GLY A 167 -13.17 -8.38 -9.85
N ILE A 168 -11.91 -8.75 -10.13
CA ILE A 168 -11.35 -10.05 -9.71
C ILE A 168 -11.11 -10.04 -8.20
N PRO A 169 -11.71 -10.95 -7.40
CA PRO A 169 -11.43 -11.02 -5.98
C PRO A 169 -10.00 -11.54 -5.75
N THR A 170 -9.17 -10.80 -5.02
CA THR A 170 -7.76 -11.18 -4.75
C THR A 170 -7.55 -11.85 -3.40
N ARG A 171 -8.64 -12.13 -2.68
CA ARG A 171 -8.66 -12.85 -1.40
C ARG A 171 -9.85 -13.81 -1.37
N ALA A 172 -9.75 -14.83 -0.54
CA ALA A 172 -10.81 -15.75 -0.18
C ALA A 172 -10.76 -15.94 1.33
N ASP A 173 -11.94 -16.03 1.95
CA ASP A 173 -12.06 -16.26 3.39
C ASP A 173 -11.79 -17.73 3.71
N ALA A 174 -11.40 -18.03 4.95
CA ALA A 174 -11.27 -19.42 5.37
C ALA A 174 -12.66 -20.08 5.37
N TRP A 175 -12.72 -21.35 4.99
CA TRP A 175 -13.93 -22.16 5.14
C TRP A 175 -14.38 -22.16 6.61
N ALA A 176 -15.70 -22.18 6.84
CA ALA A 176 -16.32 -22.23 8.15
C ALA A 176 -17.39 -23.32 8.16
N ASP A 177 -17.54 -24.00 9.30
CA ASP A 177 -18.56 -25.05 9.47
C ASP A 177 -19.98 -24.45 9.50
N THR A 178 -20.96 -25.27 9.12
CA THR A 178 -22.40 -24.94 9.19
C THR A 178 -22.74 -23.52 8.69
N THR A 179 -22.05 -23.07 7.63
CA THR A 179 -22.09 -21.69 7.16
C THR A 179 -22.75 -21.64 5.79
N ASP A 180 -23.68 -20.70 5.61
CA ASP A 180 -24.34 -20.47 4.33
C ASP A 180 -23.41 -19.77 3.34
N TYR A 181 -23.20 -20.41 2.19
CA TYR A 181 -22.43 -19.88 1.09
C TYR A 181 -23.31 -19.60 -0.12
N ALA A 182 -23.28 -18.35 -0.58
CA ALA A 182 -23.91 -17.96 -1.83
C ALA A 182 -23.17 -18.57 -3.04
N LEU A 183 -23.89 -18.69 -4.16
CA LEU A 183 -23.29 -19.10 -5.43
C LEU A 183 -22.10 -18.19 -5.77
N HIS A 184 -20.99 -18.80 -6.20
CA HIS A 184 -19.71 -18.15 -6.50
C HIS A 184 -18.93 -17.59 -5.30
N GLY A 185 -19.38 -17.84 -4.07
CA GLY A 185 -18.57 -17.62 -2.86
C GLY A 185 -17.23 -18.35 -2.98
N LEU A 186 -16.16 -17.72 -2.50
CA LEU A 186 -14.80 -18.26 -2.55
C LEU A 186 -14.31 -18.54 -1.14
N VAL A 187 -13.84 -19.76 -0.92
CA VAL A 187 -13.19 -20.16 0.32
C VAL A 187 -11.79 -20.72 0.07
N LYS A 188 -10.94 -20.64 1.10
CA LYS A 188 -9.69 -21.37 1.21
C LYS A 188 -9.78 -22.36 2.36
N ARG A 189 -8.88 -23.33 2.36
CA ARG A 189 -8.76 -24.35 3.41
C ARG A 189 -8.48 -23.70 4.77
N LEU A 190 -8.90 -24.33 5.87
CA LEU A 190 -8.57 -23.88 7.22
C LEU A 190 -7.07 -24.00 7.50
N THR A 191 -6.48 -25.13 7.10
CA THR A 191 -5.08 -25.45 7.36
C THR A 191 -4.38 -26.03 6.13
N GLY A 192 -3.05 -25.96 6.15
CA GLY A 192 -2.19 -26.51 5.11
C GLY A 192 -1.89 -25.55 3.96
N ALA A 193 -0.96 -25.97 3.12
CA ALA A 193 -0.60 -25.26 1.89
C ALA A 193 -1.36 -25.87 0.70
N GLY A 194 -1.68 -25.05 -0.28
CA GLY A 194 -2.33 -25.49 -1.51
C GLY A 194 -2.41 -24.38 -2.53
N ILE A 195 -2.51 -24.76 -3.81
CA ILE A 195 -2.56 -23.83 -4.94
C ILE A 195 -3.99 -23.52 -5.41
N TYR A 196 -4.99 -23.97 -4.66
CA TYR A 196 -6.40 -23.86 -5.02
C TYR A 196 -7.20 -23.15 -3.93
N TRP A 197 -8.15 -22.35 -4.39
CA TRP A 197 -9.34 -21.95 -3.65
C TRP A 197 -10.52 -22.75 -4.16
N PHE A 198 -11.66 -22.61 -3.49
CA PHE A 198 -12.88 -23.35 -3.79
C PHE A 198 -14.02 -22.38 -4.01
N LYS A 199 -14.63 -22.49 -5.18
CA LYS A 199 -15.75 -21.66 -5.60
C LYS A 199 -17.04 -22.45 -5.45
N ALA A 200 -18.03 -21.90 -4.77
CA ALA A 200 -19.35 -22.50 -4.69
C ALA A 200 -20.00 -22.52 -6.08
N THR A 201 -20.27 -23.70 -6.62
CA THR A 201 -20.99 -23.90 -7.89
C THR A 201 -22.44 -24.30 -7.68
N VAL A 202 -22.77 -24.79 -6.47
CA VAL A 202 -24.14 -24.89 -5.95
C VAL A 202 -24.14 -24.19 -4.60
N ALA A 203 -25.00 -23.19 -4.42
CA ALA A 203 -25.15 -22.50 -3.13
C ALA A 203 -25.73 -23.44 -2.07
N GLY A 204 -25.37 -23.24 -0.81
CA GLY A 204 -25.86 -24.05 0.30
C GLY A 204 -25.06 -23.82 1.57
N THR A 205 -25.37 -24.60 2.60
CA THR A 205 -24.69 -24.63 3.90
C THR A 205 -23.59 -25.69 3.87
N SER A 206 -22.38 -25.33 4.34
CA SER A 206 -21.26 -26.28 4.55
C SER A 206 -21.58 -27.31 5.64
N ASP A 207 -20.87 -28.43 5.63
CA ASP A 207 -20.99 -29.45 6.66
C ASP A 207 -20.41 -28.97 8.02
N VAL A 208 -20.56 -29.80 9.04
CA VAL A 208 -19.97 -29.58 10.38
C VAL A 208 -18.46 -29.82 10.41
N ALA A 209 -17.87 -30.38 9.34
CA ALA A 209 -16.46 -30.70 9.24
C ALA A 209 -15.92 -30.35 7.84
N GLU A 210 -14.67 -29.86 7.79
CA GLU A 210 -14.05 -29.45 6.53
C GLU A 210 -13.93 -30.63 5.56
N PRO A 211 -14.35 -30.49 4.29
CA PRO A 211 -14.33 -31.58 3.33
C PRO A 211 -12.90 -31.97 2.90
N THR A 212 -12.75 -33.18 2.35
CA THR A 212 -11.53 -33.52 1.62
C THR A 212 -11.51 -32.76 0.29
N TRP A 213 -10.77 -31.65 0.27
CA TRP A 213 -10.71 -30.77 -0.87
C TRP A 213 -10.04 -31.40 -2.11
N PRO A 214 -10.60 -31.17 -3.32
CA PRO A 214 -10.00 -31.61 -4.57
C PRO A 214 -8.56 -31.09 -4.76
N THR A 215 -7.73 -31.90 -5.41
CA THR A 215 -6.32 -31.63 -5.68
C THR A 215 -6.04 -31.32 -7.16
N THR A 216 -7.07 -31.26 -7.99
CA THR A 216 -6.98 -30.93 -9.41
C THR A 216 -7.84 -29.72 -9.72
N LEU A 217 -7.40 -28.88 -10.67
CA LEU A 217 -8.18 -27.74 -11.14
C LEU A 217 -9.51 -28.22 -11.72
N GLY A 218 -10.62 -27.61 -11.30
CA GLY A 218 -11.97 -28.00 -11.73
C GLY A 218 -12.55 -29.23 -11.00
N GLY A 219 -11.78 -29.89 -10.13
CA GLY A 219 -12.32 -30.96 -9.29
C GLY A 219 -13.41 -30.45 -8.36
N THR A 220 -14.44 -31.27 -8.11
CA THR A 220 -15.58 -30.90 -7.28
C THR A 220 -15.67 -31.72 -6.00
N VAL A 221 -16.29 -31.14 -4.96
CA VAL A 221 -16.62 -31.84 -3.72
C VAL A 221 -17.96 -31.31 -3.20
N VAL A 222 -18.80 -32.22 -2.71
CA VAL A 222 -20.02 -31.87 -1.98
C VAL A 222 -19.67 -31.78 -0.50
N ASP A 223 -20.11 -30.71 0.15
CA ASP A 223 -19.83 -30.35 1.53
C ASP A 223 -21.14 -29.86 2.15
N GLY A 224 -21.80 -30.72 2.95
CA GLY A 224 -23.18 -30.47 3.37
C GLY A 224 -24.12 -30.35 2.16
N THR A 225 -24.67 -29.15 1.94
CA THR A 225 -25.53 -28.84 0.78
C THR A 225 -24.87 -27.94 -0.27
N VAL A 226 -23.70 -27.37 0.02
CA VAL A 226 -22.90 -26.61 -0.95
C VAL A 226 -22.07 -27.58 -1.80
N THR A 227 -21.90 -27.26 -3.08
CA THR A 227 -20.93 -27.95 -3.95
C THR A 227 -19.83 -26.98 -4.31
N TRP A 228 -18.60 -27.41 -4.08
CA TRP A 228 -17.39 -26.65 -4.36
C TRP A 228 -16.72 -27.12 -5.63
N THR A 229 -16.07 -26.19 -6.33
CA THR A 229 -15.19 -26.49 -7.46
C THR A 229 -13.84 -25.81 -7.25
N ALA A 230 -12.75 -26.57 -7.40
CA ALA A 230 -11.39 -26.06 -7.25
C ALA A 230 -11.04 -25.07 -8.36
N VAL A 231 -10.58 -23.89 -7.96
CA VAL A 231 -10.09 -22.81 -8.83
C VAL A 231 -8.69 -22.41 -8.41
N ARG A 232 -7.86 -21.89 -9.32
CA ARG A 232 -6.51 -21.43 -8.95
C ARG A 232 -6.58 -20.33 -7.89
N ALA A 233 -5.83 -20.51 -6.81
CA ALA A 233 -5.68 -19.48 -5.79
C ALA A 233 -4.85 -18.32 -6.36
N ARG A 234 -5.24 -17.09 -6.01
CA ARG A 234 -4.60 -15.88 -6.53
C ARG A 234 -3.51 -15.35 -5.61
N ARG A 235 -3.48 -15.82 -4.37
CA ARG A 235 -2.42 -15.58 -3.39
C ARG A 235 -1.89 -16.92 -2.89
N LEU A 236 -0.58 -17.11 -2.96
CA LEU A 236 0.10 -18.32 -2.52
C LEU A 236 1.22 -17.95 -1.55
N ILE A 237 1.44 -18.79 -0.54
CA ILE A 237 2.55 -18.62 0.39
C ILE A 237 3.76 -19.37 -0.15
N GLY A 238 4.86 -18.65 -0.34
CA GLY A 238 6.16 -19.19 -0.70
C GLY A 238 7.09 -19.24 0.50
N THR A 239 7.96 -20.24 0.54
CA THR A 239 9.09 -20.31 1.49
C THR A 239 10.38 -20.44 0.70
N VAL A 240 11.34 -19.53 0.93
CA VAL A 240 12.63 -19.50 0.24
C VAL A 240 13.46 -20.73 0.60
N THR A 241 13.97 -21.43 -0.41
CA THR A 241 14.72 -22.68 -0.25
C THR A 241 16.18 -22.58 -0.70
N ALA A 242 16.54 -21.56 -1.47
CA ALA A 242 17.93 -21.32 -1.88
C ALA A 242 18.25 -19.83 -1.98
N LEU A 243 19.49 -19.49 -1.65
CA LEU A 243 20.05 -18.15 -1.86
C LEU A 243 20.58 -18.04 -3.28
N VAL A 244 20.21 -16.98 -3.99
CA VAL A 244 20.75 -16.65 -5.30
C VAL A 244 21.29 -15.22 -5.26
N ASP A 245 20.37 -14.26 -5.19
CA ASP A 245 20.65 -12.84 -5.03
C ASP A 245 19.37 -12.14 -4.53
N ARG A 246 19.41 -10.81 -4.37
CA ARG A 246 18.22 -10.03 -3.92
C ARG A 246 17.09 -9.98 -4.94
N ARG A 247 17.29 -10.43 -6.17
CA ARG A 247 16.34 -10.30 -7.28
C ARG A 247 15.70 -11.64 -7.67
N THR A 248 16.34 -12.75 -7.34
CA THR A 248 15.94 -14.09 -7.76
C THR A 248 15.61 -14.92 -6.52
N ILE A 249 14.35 -15.35 -6.44
CA ILE A 249 13.84 -16.15 -5.33
C ILE A 249 13.60 -17.56 -5.84
N VAL A 250 14.13 -18.55 -5.13
CA VAL A 250 13.79 -19.97 -5.33
C VAL A 250 13.04 -20.43 -4.09
N ALA A 251 11.80 -20.88 -4.27
CA ALA A 251 10.88 -21.17 -3.18
C ALA A 251 9.96 -22.36 -3.47
N THR A 252 9.45 -22.97 -2.40
CA THR A 252 8.37 -23.96 -2.44
C THR A 252 7.01 -23.32 -2.15
N GLY A 253 5.91 -24.03 -2.39
CA GLY A 253 4.55 -23.55 -2.11
C GLY A 253 3.90 -22.70 -3.21
N ILE A 254 4.67 -22.38 -4.27
CA ILE A 254 4.25 -21.54 -5.39
C ILE A 254 4.40 -22.22 -6.76
N THR A 255 4.46 -23.55 -6.79
CA THR A 255 4.56 -24.31 -8.05
C THR A 255 3.21 -24.32 -8.77
N VAL A 256 3.14 -23.70 -9.94
CA VAL A 256 1.93 -23.49 -10.75
C VAL A 256 2.29 -23.55 -12.25
N VAL A 257 1.40 -23.08 -13.13
CA VAL A 257 1.75 -22.89 -14.55
C VAL A 257 2.73 -21.73 -14.67
N GLY A 258 3.67 -21.78 -15.63
CA GLY A 258 4.59 -20.65 -15.86
C GLY A 258 3.87 -19.36 -16.23
N ASP A 259 4.52 -18.22 -15.94
CA ASP A 259 3.98 -16.86 -16.09
C ASP A 259 2.69 -16.59 -15.29
N TYR A 260 2.47 -17.33 -14.19
CA TYR A 260 1.32 -17.09 -13.31
C TYR A 260 1.52 -15.85 -12.42
N PHE A 261 2.72 -15.63 -11.93
CA PHE A 261 3.05 -14.48 -11.07
C PHE A 261 3.69 -13.32 -11.84
N GLY A 262 4.08 -13.50 -13.11
CA GLY A 262 4.59 -12.43 -13.96
C GLY A 262 3.71 -11.17 -13.93
N GLU A 263 4.32 -10.02 -13.65
CA GLU A 263 3.68 -8.72 -13.40
C GLU A 263 2.76 -8.64 -12.16
N GLY A 264 2.87 -9.63 -11.27
CA GLY A 264 2.24 -9.65 -9.96
C GLY A 264 3.13 -9.04 -8.88
N PHE A 265 2.84 -9.36 -7.63
CA PHE A 265 3.60 -8.87 -6.49
C PHE A 265 3.87 -9.97 -5.48
N ILE A 266 5.02 -9.93 -4.83
CA ILE A 266 5.24 -10.61 -3.56
C ILE A 266 5.17 -9.59 -2.43
N THR A 267 4.75 -10.03 -1.25
CA THR A 267 4.91 -9.31 0.01
C THR A 267 5.65 -10.23 0.97
N PHE A 268 6.85 -9.84 1.39
CA PHE A 268 7.60 -10.60 2.39
C PHE A 268 6.85 -10.58 3.73
N LEU A 269 6.76 -11.73 4.38
CA LEU A 269 6.05 -11.90 5.65
C LEU A 269 7.02 -12.02 6.83
N THR A 270 8.23 -12.49 6.58
CA THR A 270 9.28 -12.70 7.59
C THR A 270 10.64 -12.24 7.07
N GLY A 271 11.67 -12.32 7.93
CA GLY A 271 13.05 -11.94 7.60
C GLY A 271 13.28 -10.44 7.62
N ASP A 272 14.47 -10.03 7.20
CA ASP A 272 14.90 -8.62 7.17
C ASP A 272 14.07 -7.77 6.19
N ASN A 273 13.40 -8.43 5.24
CA ASN A 273 12.52 -7.79 4.27
C ASN A 273 11.04 -7.81 4.68
N ALA A 274 10.67 -8.26 5.88
CA ALA A 274 9.27 -8.36 6.31
C ALA A 274 8.46 -7.07 6.04
N GLY A 275 7.30 -7.21 5.41
CA GLY A 275 6.43 -6.11 4.98
C GLY A 275 6.78 -5.50 3.62
N ASP A 276 7.98 -5.74 3.08
CA ASP A 276 8.38 -5.21 1.78
C ASP A 276 7.61 -5.87 0.63
N LYS A 277 7.21 -5.06 -0.36
CA LYS A 277 6.40 -5.50 -1.50
C LYS A 277 7.20 -5.34 -2.78
N ARG A 278 7.36 -6.42 -3.54
CA ARG A 278 8.15 -6.43 -4.78
C ARG A 278 7.37 -6.92 -5.97
N ARG A 279 7.52 -6.21 -7.10
CA ARG A 279 6.90 -6.60 -8.36
C ARG A 279 7.67 -7.76 -8.98
N VAL A 280 6.95 -8.79 -9.37
CA VAL A 280 7.50 -9.97 -10.07
C VAL A 280 7.63 -9.62 -11.55
N ARG A 281 8.83 -9.79 -12.10
CA ARG A 281 9.10 -9.67 -13.53
C ARG A 281 8.71 -10.93 -14.28
N SER A 282 9.04 -12.09 -13.73
CA SER A 282 8.75 -13.38 -14.34
C SER A 282 8.80 -14.51 -13.33
N ASP A 283 8.10 -15.59 -13.62
CA ASP A 283 8.18 -16.86 -12.92
C ASP A 283 8.32 -18.02 -13.93
N ASN A 284 8.92 -19.13 -13.49
CA ASN A 284 9.08 -20.32 -14.32
C ASN A 284 8.02 -21.40 -14.05
N GLY A 285 7.04 -21.15 -13.18
CA GLY A 285 6.04 -22.12 -12.73
C GLY A 285 6.56 -23.21 -11.78
N THR A 286 7.88 -23.39 -11.63
CA THR A 286 8.46 -24.43 -10.76
C THR A 286 8.98 -23.90 -9.43
N GLY A 287 8.67 -22.65 -9.10
CA GLY A 287 8.98 -22.02 -7.81
C GLY A 287 10.12 -21.01 -7.85
N THR A 288 10.60 -20.64 -9.04
CA THR A 288 11.54 -19.51 -9.19
C THR A 288 10.81 -18.25 -9.63
N LEU A 289 11.03 -17.15 -8.91
CA LEU A 289 10.57 -15.81 -9.25
C LEU A 289 11.77 -14.90 -9.50
N VAL A 290 11.65 -14.02 -10.50
CA VAL A 290 12.60 -12.92 -10.72
C VAL A 290 11.85 -11.61 -10.50
N LEU A 291 12.41 -10.73 -9.69
CA LEU A 291 11.85 -9.42 -9.36
C LEU A 291 12.24 -8.37 -10.39
N HIS A 292 11.45 -7.30 -10.52
CA HIS A 292 11.81 -6.13 -11.35
C HIS A 292 13.00 -5.36 -10.76
N LEU A 293 13.00 -5.20 -9.44
CA LEU A 293 14.09 -4.64 -8.64
C LEU A 293 14.42 -5.62 -7.51
N GLY A 294 15.70 -5.72 -7.14
CA GLY A 294 16.10 -6.56 -6.01
C GLY A 294 15.52 -6.03 -4.69
N ALA A 295 15.26 -6.94 -3.75
CA ALA A 295 14.91 -6.66 -2.37
C ALA A 295 15.89 -5.66 -1.71
N TYR A 296 15.45 -4.94 -0.68
CA TYR A 296 16.26 -3.89 -0.06
C TYR A 296 17.41 -4.53 0.71
N ASP A 297 17.08 -5.52 1.52
CA ASP A 297 18.03 -6.33 2.29
C ASP A 297 18.20 -7.72 1.67
N ASP A 298 19.20 -8.47 2.14
CA ASP A 298 19.44 -9.81 1.64
C ASP A 298 18.26 -10.75 1.95
N ILE A 299 17.93 -11.59 0.99
CA ILE A 299 16.89 -12.62 1.14
C ILE A 299 17.54 -13.82 1.82
N GLN A 300 16.86 -14.43 2.80
CA GLN A 300 17.38 -15.55 3.59
C GLN A 300 16.62 -16.85 3.30
N ILE A 301 17.27 -18.01 3.48
CA ILE A 301 16.60 -19.32 3.41
C ILE A 301 15.63 -19.42 4.58
N GLY A 302 14.41 -19.87 4.32
CA GLY A 302 13.34 -19.94 5.31
C GLY A 302 12.45 -18.70 5.36
N ASP A 303 12.82 -17.60 4.70
CA ASP A 303 11.93 -16.45 4.56
C ASP A 303 10.64 -16.85 3.88
N THR A 304 9.53 -16.30 4.37
CA THR A 304 8.20 -16.53 3.81
C THR A 304 7.69 -15.26 3.16
N PHE A 305 6.91 -15.43 2.09
CA PHE A 305 6.27 -14.34 1.37
C PHE A 305 4.91 -14.78 0.84
N GLU A 306 4.01 -13.83 0.62
CA GLU A 306 2.78 -14.04 -0.10
C GLU A 306 2.93 -13.54 -1.54
N ALA A 307 2.77 -14.44 -2.52
CA ALA A 307 2.79 -14.14 -3.95
C ALA A 307 1.36 -13.94 -4.47
N LEU A 308 1.07 -12.71 -4.91
CA LEU A 308 -0.13 -12.34 -5.65
C LEU A 308 0.09 -12.57 -7.15
N VAL A 309 -0.83 -13.29 -7.77
CA VAL A 309 -0.90 -13.51 -9.22
C VAL A 309 -0.82 -12.18 -9.99
N GLY A 310 -0.15 -12.21 -11.14
CA GLY A 310 0.02 -11.04 -11.99
C GLY A 310 -0.96 -10.95 -13.15
N CYS A 311 -1.00 -9.78 -13.79
CA CYS A 311 -1.75 -9.53 -15.01
C CYS A 311 -0.86 -8.70 -15.94
N ARG A 312 -0.64 -9.16 -17.18
CA ARG A 312 0.05 -8.35 -18.22
C ARG A 312 -0.92 -7.48 -19.03
N HIS A 313 -2.18 -7.41 -18.59
CA HIS A 313 -3.22 -6.52 -19.10
C HIS A 313 -3.65 -6.82 -20.55
N ARG A 314 -3.37 -8.03 -21.07
CA ARG A 314 -3.85 -8.48 -22.39
C ARG A 314 -5.22 -9.14 -22.28
N ARG A 315 -6.06 -8.97 -23.30
CA ARG A 315 -7.44 -9.48 -23.25
C ARG A 315 -7.51 -11.00 -23.25
N LEU A 316 -6.92 -11.66 -24.25
CA LEU A 316 -7.13 -13.09 -24.48
C LEU A 316 -6.30 -13.94 -23.52
N GLU A 317 -5.03 -13.58 -23.33
CA GLU A 317 -4.09 -14.34 -22.52
C GLU A 317 -4.33 -14.14 -21.02
N ASP A 318 -4.49 -12.88 -20.58
CA ASP A 318 -4.62 -12.58 -19.15
C ASP A 318 -6.08 -12.51 -18.72
N CYS A 319 -6.88 -11.61 -19.30
CA CYS A 319 -8.23 -11.35 -18.82
C CYS A 319 -9.17 -12.56 -19.01
N VAL A 320 -9.13 -13.18 -20.19
CA VAL A 320 -9.93 -14.36 -20.52
C VAL A 320 -9.22 -15.65 -20.10
N GLY A 321 -8.00 -15.89 -20.59
CA GLY A 321 -7.32 -17.17 -20.38
C GLY A 321 -6.89 -17.41 -18.93
N LYS A 322 -6.05 -16.53 -18.38
CA LYS A 322 -5.45 -16.71 -17.05
C LYS A 322 -6.43 -16.48 -15.90
N HIS A 323 -7.25 -15.44 -15.99
CA HIS A 323 -8.13 -15.03 -14.89
C HIS A 323 -9.59 -15.46 -15.07
N ASP A 324 -10.00 -15.79 -16.29
CA ASP A 324 -11.39 -16.10 -16.66
C ASP A 324 -12.37 -15.07 -16.03
N ASN A 325 -12.07 -13.79 -16.29
CA ASN A 325 -12.72 -12.67 -15.62
C ASN A 325 -14.24 -12.67 -15.82
N ALA A 326 -14.72 -13.19 -16.96
CA ALA A 326 -16.15 -13.34 -17.24
C ALA A 326 -16.86 -14.20 -16.19
N HIS A 327 -16.22 -15.23 -15.63
CA HIS A 327 -16.85 -16.08 -14.62
C HIS A 327 -16.33 -15.80 -13.22
N ASN A 328 -15.16 -15.19 -13.09
CA ASN A 328 -14.46 -15.06 -11.82
C ASN A 328 -14.43 -13.63 -11.26
N SER A 329 -15.03 -12.66 -11.96
CA SER A 329 -15.25 -11.32 -11.41
C SER A 329 -16.48 -11.29 -10.51
N ARG A 330 -16.52 -10.30 -9.62
CA ARG A 330 -17.66 -10.04 -8.70
C ARG A 330 -18.99 -9.84 -9.44
N THR A 331 -18.96 -9.43 -10.71
CA THR A 331 -20.17 -9.20 -11.50
C THR A 331 -20.43 -10.24 -12.57
N LEU A 332 -19.60 -11.30 -12.65
CA LEU A 332 -19.73 -12.35 -13.65
C LEU A 332 -19.83 -11.81 -15.09
N THR A 333 -19.06 -10.77 -15.37
CA THR A 333 -18.95 -10.16 -16.68
C THR A 333 -17.50 -9.88 -17.00
N LEU A 334 -17.16 -9.93 -18.29
CA LEU A 334 -15.80 -9.61 -18.74
C LEU A 334 -15.55 -8.11 -18.54
N ARG A 335 -14.74 -7.75 -17.55
CA ARG A 335 -14.41 -6.37 -17.19
C ARG A 335 -13.09 -5.89 -17.80
N TYR A 336 -12.85 -6.18 -19.07
CA TYR A 336 -11.68 -5.67 -19.79
C TYR A 336 -11.79 -4.15 -20.04
N GLY A 337 -10.72 -3.41 -19.74
CA GLY A 337 -10.68 -1.95 -19.92
C GLY A 337 -10.01 -1.49 -21.22
N GLY A 338 -9.35 -2.38 -21.97
CA GLY A 338 -8.65 -2.02 -23.20
C GLY A 338 -9.56 -2.01 -24.43
N PHE A 339 -9.01 -1.52 -25.54
CA PHE A 339 -9.70 -1.43 -26.83
C PHE A 339 -8.88 -2.17 -27.89
N ASP A 340 -9.21 -3.43 -28.16
CA ASP A 340 -8.47 -4.32 -29.07
C ASP A 340 -8.22 -3.73 -30.47
N PHE A 341 -9.05 -2.78 -30.92
CA PHE A 341 -8.94 -2.14 -32.24
C PHE A 341 -7.95 -0.98 -32.30
N LEU A 342 -7.45 -0.48 -31.15
CA LEU A 342 -6.39 0.51 -31.14
C LEU A 342 -5.08 -0.22 -31.48
N ALA A 343 -4.54 0.03 -32.68
CA ALA A 343 -3.40 -0.67 -33.25
C ALA A 343 -2.04 -0.30 -32.60
N GLY A 344 -1.98 -0.26 -31.27
CA GLY A 344 -0.80 0.09 -30.49
C GLY A 344 -0.59 1.60 -30.27
N GLU A 345 -1.44 2.46 -30.83
CA GLU A 345 -1.42 3.90 -30.55
C GLU A 345 -2.26 4.21 -29.30
N ASN A 346 -1.61 4.72 -28.26
CA ASN A 346 -2.28 5.18 -27.05
C ASN A 346 -2.92 6.55 -27.32
N ILE A 347 -4.21 6.68 -27.01
CA ILE A 347 -4.92 7.96 -27.08
C ILE A 347 -5.11 8.44 -25.64
N THR A 348 -4.47 9.54 -25.28
CA THR A 348 -4.67 10.18 -23.98
C THR A 348 -5.79 11.19 -24.10
N ALA A 349 -6.92 10.92 -23.45
CA ALA A 349 -7.98 11.91 -23.26
C ALA A 349 -7.71 12.67 -21.96
N THR A 350 -7.14 13.88 -22.06
CA THR A 350 -6.91 14.76 -20.92
C THR A 350 -8.05 15.76 -20.83
N ALA A 351 -8.67 15.91 -19.66
CA ALA A 351 -9.58 17.02 -19.43
C ALA A 351 -8.80 18.34 -19.54
N PRO A 352 -9.31 19.37 -20.23
CA PRO A 352 -8.63 20.66 -20.28
C PRO A 352 -8.47 21.20 -18.85
N LYS A 353 -7.27 21.71 -18.53
CA LYS A 353 -7.08 22.50 -17.31
C LYS A 353 -8.00 23.72 -17.43
N GLY A 354 -8.95 23.84 -16.50
CA GLY A 354 -9.91 24.96 -16.43
C GLY A 354 -9.23 26.25 -16.05
#